data_AF-A0AA89C337-F1
#
_entry.id   AF-A0AA89C337-F1
#
_cell.length_a   1.000
_cell.length_b   1.000
_cell.length_c   1.000
_cell.angle_alpha   90.00
_cell.angle_beta   90.00
_cell.angle_gamma   90.00
#
_symmetry.space_group_name_H-M   'P 1'
#
loop_
_entity.id
_entity.type
_entity.pdbx_description
1 polymer ?
#
loop_
_entity_poly.entity_id
_entity_poly.type
_entity_poly.pdbx_seq_one_letter_code
_entity_poly.pdbx_strand_id
1 'polypeptide(L)' 'MKKRPVFKNSGKHYRLSDDVTERNSKLIQRLSDHELIESAWYYNGRVFGKTVSDGNRIKFDLYDDIDQKVRSRRRRSER' A
#
# COMPACT_ATOMS: atom_id res chain seq x y z
N MET A 1 -10.90 -18.12 34.88
CA MET A 1 -10.33 -17.43 33.69
C MET A 1 -11.46 -16.69 32.95
N LYS A 2 -11.31 -15.38 32.71
CA LYS A 2 -12.34 -14.57 32.00
C LYS A 2 -12.40 -15.02 30.53
N LYS A 3 -13.56 -15.46 30.04
CA LYS A 3 -13.74 -15.84 28.62
C LYS A 3 -13.60 -14.58 27.76
N ARG A 4 -12.72 -14.63 26.74
CA ARG A 4 -12.59 -13.53 25.78
C ARG A 4 -13.87 -13.47 24.92
N PRO A 5 -14.48 -12.29 24.74
CA PRO A 5 -15.65 -12.15 23.89
C PRO A 5 -15.29 -12.49 22.44
N VAL A 6 -16.14 -13.26 21.78
CA VAL A 6 -15.98 -13.63 20.37
C VAL A 6 -16.53 -12.49 19.52
N PHE A 7 -15.70 -11.97 18.60
CA PHE A 7 -16.01 -10.78 17.79
C PHE A 7 -17.22 -10.92 16.83
N LYS A 8 -17.76 -12.13 16.62
CA LYS A 8 -18.69 -12.42 15.52
C LYS A 8 -20.14 -11.92 15.67
N ASN A 9 -20.66 -11.68 16.89
CA ASN A 9 -22.13 -11.65 17.10
C ASN A 9 -22.71 -10.39 17.77
N SER A 10 -22.03 -9.25 17.81
CA SER A 10 -22.50 -8.10 18.62
C SER A 10 -23.32 -7.03 17.89
N GLY A 11 -23.65 -7.20 16.59
CA GLY A 11 -24.35 -6.17 15.81
C GLY A 11 -23.61 -4.82 15.70
N LYS A 12 -22.39 -4.75 16.24
CA LYS A 12 -21.52 -3.57 16.22
C LYS A 12 -20.54 -3.68 15.05
N HIS A 13 -20.39 -2.59 14.32
CA HIS A 13 -19.36 -2.44 13.31
C HIS A 13 -18.02 -2.16 14.01
N TYR A 14 -17.03 -3.03 13.78
CA TYR A 14 -15.66 -2.82 14.23
C TYR A 14 -14.81 -2.42 13.03
N ARG A 15 -14.13 -1.28 13.12
CA ARG A 15 -13.13 -0.87 12.13
C ARG A 15 -11.77 -1.33 12.63
N LEU A 16 -11.18 -2.29 11.93
CA LEU A 16 -9.79 -2.67 12.15
C LEU A 16 -8.93 -1.73 11.31
N SER A 17 -8.03 -0.99 11.95
CA SER A 17 -7.06 -0.12 11.29
C SER A 17 -5.67 -0.50 11.73
N ASP A 18 -4.77 -0.66 10.77
CA ASP A 18 -3.35 -0.73 11.08
C ASP A 18 -2.84 0.66 11.48
N ASP A 19 -1.84 0.69 12.36
CA ASP A 19 -1.11 1.91 12.69
C ASP A 19 -0.21 2.29 11.51
N VAL A 20 -0.75 3.14 10.63
CA VAL A 20 -0.03 3.72 9.50
C VAL A 20 0.40 5.14 9.86
N THR A 21 1.69 5.42 9.75
CA THR A 21 2.20 6.78 9.98
C THR A 21 1.60 7.77 8.98
N GLU A 22 1.43 9.03 9.38
CA GLU A 22 0.90 10.08 8.50
C GLU A 22 1.69 10.18 7.18
N ARG A 23 3.01 10.02 7.23
CA ARG A 23 3.88 10.03 6.05
C ARG A 23 3.59 8.86 5.11
N ASN A 24 3.35 7.67 5.65
CA ASN A 24 2.98 6.50 4.85
C ASN A 24 1.57 6.67 4.25
N SER A 25 0.63 7.24 4.99
CA SER A 25 -0.72 7.55 4.48
C SER A 25 -0.65 8.57 3.33
N LYS A 26 0.15 9.63 3.46
CA LYS A 26 0.40 10.61 2.39
C LYS A 26 1.08 9.97 1.17
N LEU A 27 2.03 9.05 1.39
CA LEU A 27 2.66 8.31 0.30
C LEU A 27 1.64 7.43 -0.44
N ILE A 28 0.78 6.72 0.27
CA ILE A 28 -0.29 5.92 -0.33
C ILE A 28 -1.23 6.81 -1.15
N GLN A 29 -1.64 7.96 -0.62
CA GLN A 29 -2.49 8.91 -1.35
C GLN A 29 -1.81 9.38 -2.65
N ARG A 30 -0.54 9.81 -2.56
CA ARG A 30 0.25 10.21 -3.74
C ARG A 30 0.37 9.10 -4.78
N LEU A 31 0.49 7.85 -4.35
CA LEU A 31 0.56 6.70 -5.25
C LEU A 31 -0.82 6.40 -5.87
N SER A 32 -1.90 6.48 -5.11
CA SER A 32 -3.27 6.27 -5.63
C SER A 32 -3.69 7.33 -6.64
N ASP A 33 -3.19 8.56 -6.50
CA ASP A 33 -3.46 9.67 -7.43
C ASP A 33 -2.56 9.63 -8.69
N HIS A 34 -1.60 8.70 -8.75
CA HIS A 34 -0.60 8.65 -9.83
C HIS A 34 -1.05 7.77 -10.99
N GLU A 35 -1.02 8.30 -12.22
CA GLU A 35 -1.54 7.64 -13.44
C GLU A 35 -0.87 6.28 -13.74
N LEU A 36 0.40 6.11 -13.36
CA LEU A 36 1.16 4.86 -13.56
C LEU A 36 0.86 3.76 -12.53
N ILE A 37 0.07 4.05 -11.49
CA ILE A 37 -0.21 3.15 -10.37
C ILE A 37 -1.70 2.79 -10.36
N GLU A 38 -2.00 1.50 -10.35
CA GLU A 38 -3.35 0.96 -10.32
C GLU A 38 -3.93 0.92 -8.89
N SER A 39 -3.09 0.59 -7.91
CA SER A 39 -3.47 0.51 -6.50
C SER A 39 -2.25 0.63 -5.59
N ALA A 40 -2.45 1.16 -4.38
CA ALA A 40 -1.42 1.28 -3.36
C ALA A 40 -1.91 0.80 -1.99
N TRP A 41 -1.04 0.15 -1.21
CA TRP A 41 -1.38 -0.34 0.11
C TRP A 41 -0.17 -0.41 1.04
N TYR A 42 -0.47 -0.41 2.35
CA TYR A 42 0.52 -0.65 3.39
C TYR A 42 0.54 -2.13 3.77
N TYR A 43 1.73 -2.71 3.91
CA TYR A 43 1.89 -4.07 4.42
C TYR A 43 3.26 -4.24 5.08
N ASN A 44 3.26 -4.79 6.30
CA ASN A 44 4.47 -5.14 7.05
C ASN A 44 5.53 -4.02 7.11
N GLY A 45 5.11 -2.80 7.49
CA GLY A 45 6.02 -1.66 7.63
C GLY A 45 6.40 -0.96 6.32
N ARG A 46 5.83 -1.36 5.18
CA ARG A 46 6.23 -0.89 3.85
C ARG A 46 5.04 -0.48 3.02
N VAL A 47 5.23 0.52 2.15
CA VAL A 47 4.25 0.92 1.16
C VAL A 47 4.55 0.24 -0.17
N PHE A 48 3.52 -0.33 -0.76
CA PHE A 48 3.58 -0.98 -2.06
C PHE A 48 2.61 -0.30 -3.03
N GLY A 49 2.98 -0.28 -4.30
CA GLY A 49 2.10 0.08 -5.41
C GLY A 49 2.12 -0.99 -6.49
N LYS A 50 0.97 -1.25 -7.10
CA LYS A 50 0.82 -2.07 -8.30
C LYS A 50 0.82 -1.17 -9.52
N THR A 51 1.68 -1.44 -10.48
CA THR A 51 1.79 -0.65 -11.71
C THR A 51 0.75 -1.05 -12.75
N VAL A 52 0.24 -0.06 -13.48
CA VAL A 52 -0.78 -0.29 -14.54
C VAL A 52 -0.18 -1.05 -15.74
N SER A 53 1.08 -0.79 -16.07
CA SER A 53 1.70 -1.26 -17.32
C SER A 53 1.97 -2.77 -17.34
N ASP A 54 2.45 -3.30 -16.23
CA ASP A 54 2.99 -4.67 -16.10
C ASP A 54 2.35 -5.44 -14.93
N GLY A 55 1.42 -4.82 -14.18
CA GLY A 55 0.75 -5.44 -13.04
C GLY A 55 1.69 -5.78 -11.87
N ASN A 56 2.95 -5.33 -11.93
CA ASN A 56 3.98 -5.69 -10.99
C ASN A 56 3.86 -4.90 -9.69
N ARG A 57 4.28 -5.51 -8.59
CA ARG A 57 4.35 -4.85 -7.29
C ARG A 57 5.71 -4.20 -7.08
N ILE A 58 5.70 -2.91 -6.78
CA ILE A 58 6.89 -2.12 -6.45
C ILE A 58 6.80 -1.63 -5.00
N LYS A 59 7.92 -1.71 -4.28
CA LYS A 59 8.07 -1.12 -2.95
C LYS A 59 8.48 0.34 -3.10
N PHE A 60 7.79 1.24 -2.39
CA PHE A 60 8.11 2.66 -2.32
C PHE A 60 8.61 3.05 -0.93
N ASP A 61 9.56 3.97 -0.91
CA ASP A 61 10.13 4.66 0.23
C ASP A 61 9.67 6.13 0.18
N LEU A 62 9.68 6.83 1.33
CA LEU A 62 8.99 8.12 1.50
C LEU A 62 9.40 9.24 0.52
N TYR A 63 10.64 9.19 0.04
CA TYR A 63 11.24 10.22 -0.81
C TYR A 63 11.58 9.70 -2.21
N ASP A 64 11.05 8.54 -2.60
CA ASP A 64 11.21 8.07 -3.97
C ASP A 64 10.51 9.02 -4.95
N ASP A 65 11.18 9.23 -6.07
CA ASP A 65 10.54 9.72 -7.29
C ASP A 65 9.77 8.56 -7.94
N ILE A 66 8.45 8.68 -7.99
CA ILE A 66 7.55 7.60 -8.46
C ILE A 66 7.82 7.30 -9.93
N ASP A 67 7.95 8.33 -10.77
CA ASP A 67 8.18 8.18 -12.22
C ASP A 67 9.50 7.49 -12.52
N GLN A 68 10.59 7.95 -11.89
CA GLN A 68 11.90 7.35 -12.09
C GLN A 68 11.92 5.89 -11.63
N LYS A 69 11.26 5.58 -10.51
CA LYS A 69 11.24 4.23 -9.96
C LYS A 69 10.43 3.27 -10.83
N VAL A 70 9.27 3.68 -11.34
CA VAL A 70 8.46 2.87 -12.26
C VAL A 70 9.23 2.65 -13.58
N ARG A 71 9.82 3.69 -14.17
CA ARG A 71 10.59 3.60 -15.43
C ARG A 71 11.82 2.70 -15.29
N SER A 72 12.56 2.80 -14.20
CA SER A 72 13.75 1.98 -13.96
C SER A 72 13.42 0.50 -13.78
N ARG A 73 12.24 0.18 -13.21
CA ARG A 73 11.73 -1.19 -13.09
C ARG A 73 11.42 -1.79 -14.46
N ARG A 74 10.70 -1.04 -15.31
CA ARG A 74 10.31 -1.47 -16.65
C ARG A 74 11.51 -1.87 -17.52
N ARG A 75 12.61 -1.10 -17.45
CA ARG A 75 13.87 -1.44 -18.16
C ARG A 75 14.51 -2.75 -17.68
N ARG A 76 14.24 -3.20 -16.45
CA ARG A 76 14.76 -4.47 -15.93
C ARG A 76 13.90 -5.66 -16.31
N SER A 77 12.59 -5.48 -16.52
CA SER A 77 11.70 -6.56 -16.96
C SER A 77 11.83 -6.89 -18.46
N GLU A 78 12.36 -5.96 -19.25
CA GLU A 78 12.59 -6.13 -20.70
C GLU A 78 13.95 -6.78 -21.04
N ARG A 79 14.79 -7.09 -20.02
CA ARG A 79 16.05 -7.84 -20.17
C ARG A 79 15.86 -9.28 -19.71
#